data_AF-A0AAJ1Q8A0-F1
#
_entry.id   AF-A0AAJ1Q8A0-F1
#
_cell.length_a   1.000
_cell.length_b   1.000
_cell.length_c   1.000
_cell.angle_alpha   90.00
_cell.angle_beta   90.00
_cell.angle_gamma   90.00
#
_symmetry.space_group_name_H-M   'P 1'
#
loop_
_entity.id
_entity.type
_entity.pdbx_description
1 polymer ?
#
loop_
_entity_poly.entity_id
_entity_poly.type
_entity_poly.pdbx_seq_one_letter_code
_entity_poly.pdbx_strand_id
1 'polypeptide(L)' 'GSPPGYVGYGEGGVLTEAIRQKPYSVVLLDEVEKAHPDVLNLFYQAFDKGEMADGEGRLIDCKNIVFFLTSNLGYQV' A
#
# COMPACT_ATOMS: atom_id res chain seq x y z
N GLY A 1 -1.09 -9.78 -0.39
CA GLY A 1 -1.85 -11.03 -0.38
C GLY A 1 -1.56 -11.80 0.88
N SER A 2 -2.28 -12.90 1.11
CA SER A 2 -1.98 -13.80 2.23
C SER A 2 -0.64 -14.53 1.99
N PRO A 3 0.11 -14.87 3.04
CA PRO A 3 1.37 -15.62 2.90
C PRO A 3 1.12 -17.08 2.44
N PRO A 4 2.17 -17.79 1.98
CA PRO A 4 2.08 -19.20 1.61
C PRO A 4 1.41 -20.05 2.69
N GLY A 5 0.41 -20.84 2.30
CA GLY A 5 -0.31 -21.75 3.21
C GLY A 5 -1.61 -21.19 3.81
N TYR A 6 -2.00 -19.96 3.48
CA TYR A 6 -3.26 -19.35 3.90
C TYR A 6 -4.21 -19.10 2.72
N VAL A 7 -5.51 -18.99 3.00
CA VAL A 7 -6.53 -18.61 2.00
C VAL A 7 -6.21 -17.21 1.44
N GLY A 8 -6.28 -17.04 0.12
CA GLY A 8 -5.90 -15.80 -0.57
C GLY A 8 -4.41 -15.71 -0.94
N TYR A 9 -3.66 -16.80 -0.80
CA TYR A 9 -2.33 -16.96 -1.39
C TYR A 9 -2.42 -17.16 -2.91
N GLY A 10 -1.54 -16.55 -3.70
CA GLY A 10 -1.58 -16.60 -5.18
C GLY A 10 -2.42 -15.50 -5.82
N GLU A 11 -3.23 -14.77 -5.04
CA GLU A 11 -4.16 -13.76 -5.55
C GLU A 11 -3.56 -12.35 -5.60
N GLY A 12 -2.30 -12.19 -5.15
CA GLY A 12 -1.69 -10.87 -4.95
C GLY A 12 -2.38 -10.07 -3.83
N GLY A 13 -1.88 -8.87 -3.53
CA GLY A 13 -2.63 -7.91 -2.73
C GLY A 13 -3.62 -7.13 -3.58
N VAL A 14 -4.78 -6.78 -3.02
CA VAL A 14 -5.78 -5.94 -3.70
C VAL A 14 -5.15 -4.65 -4.25
N LEU A 15 -4.34 -3.98 -3.43
CA LEU A 15 -3.65 -2.75 -3.84
C LEU A 15 -2.51 -3.00 -4.82
N THR A 16 -1.66 -4.00 -4.55
CA THR A 16 -0.49 -4.31 -5.39
C THR A 16 -0.91 -4.70 -6.81
N GLU A 17 -2.01 -5.45 -6.95
CA GLU A 17 -2.58 -5.80 -8.25
C GLU A 17 -3.22 -4.60 -8.93
N ALA A 18 -3.92 -3.72 -8.19
CA ALA A 18 -4.48 -2.50 -8.75
C ALA A 18 -3.39 -1.58 -9.33
N ILE A 19 -2.28 -1.40 -8.61
CA ILE A 19 -1.12 -0.61 -9.07
C ILE A 19 -0.50 -1.27 -10.31
N ARG A 20 -0.33 -2.60 -10.31
CA ARG A 20 0.19 -3.33 -11.49
C ARG A 20 -0.67 -3.14 -12.73
N GLN A 21 -1.99 -3.14 -12.57
CA GLN A 21 -2.91 -2.93 -13.69
C GLN A 21 -2.98 -1.45 -14.12
N LYS A 22 -2.75 -0.51 -13.19
CA LYS A 22 -2.84 0.94 -13.42
C LYS A 22 -1.62 1.66 -12.82
N PRO A 23 -0.44 1.56 -13.47
CA PRO A 23 0.82 2.06 -12.91
C PRO A 23 0.92 3.58 -12.83
N TYR A 24 0.03 4.31 -13.52
CA TYR A 24 -0.12 5.76 -13.42
C TYR A 24 -1.45 6.07 -12.76
N SER A 25 -1.44 6.28 -11.45
CA SER A 25 -2.67 6.48 -10.69
C SER A 25 -2.43 7.21 -9.38
N VAL A 26 -3.53 7.58 -8.74
CA VAL A 26 -3.54 8.15 -7.40
C VAL A 26 -4.03 7.09 -6.43
N VAL A 27 -3.30 6.91 -5.32
CA VAL A 27 -3.72 6.06 -4.21
C VAL A 27 -4.07 6.95 -3.01
N LEU A 28 -5.32 6.85 -2.56
CA LEU A 28 -5.80 7.54 -1.36
C LEU A 28 -5.73 6.58 -0.17
N LEU A 29 -4.99 6.96 0.86
CA LEU A 29 -5.01 6.34 2.17
C LEU A 29 -5.78 7.27 3.12
N ASP A 30 -6.99 6.87 3.47
CA ASP A 30 -7.89 7.69 4.28
C ASP A 30 -7.71 7.40 5.78
N GLU A 31 -7.84 8.44 6.62
CA GLU A 31 -7.73 8.38 8.08
C GLU A 31 -6.51 7.58 8.58
N VAL A 32 -5.32 7.87 8.05
CA VAL A 32 -4.12 7.05 8.28
C VAL A 32 -3.70 6.95 9.75
N GLU A 33 -4.15 7.88 10.60
CA GLU A 33 -3.94 7.83 12.05
C GLU A 33 -4.61 6.65 12.74
N LYS A 34 -5.65 6.07 12.13
CA LYS A 34 -6.38 4.92 12.69
C LYS A 34 -5.74 3.59 12.27
N ALA A 35 -4.85 3.60 11.28
CA ALA A 35 -4.20 2.39 10.81
C ALA A 35 -3.24 1.83 11.88
N HIS A 36 -3.16 0.49 11.96
CA HIS A 36 -2.13 -0.15 12.77
C HIS A 36 -0.73 0.26 12.23
N PRO A 37 0.26 0.55 13.09
CA PRO A 37 1.59 0.98 12.64
C PRO A 37 2.23 0.06 11.59
N ASP A 38 2.01 -1.26 11.70
CA ASP A 38 2.52 -2.22 10.72
C ASP A 38 1.94 -2.04 9.31
N VAL A 39 0.75 -1.46 9.17
CA VAL A 39 0.18 -1.12 7.86
C VAL A 39 1.03 -0.03 7.21
N LEU A 40 1.36 1.03 7.94
CA LEU A 40 2.21 2.12 7.44
C LEU A 40 3.63 1.63 7.10
N ASN A 41 4.16 0.69 7.88
CA ASN A 41 5.48 0.09 7.60
C ASN A 41 5.56 -0.56 6.22
N LEU A 42 4.46 -1.15 5.72
CA LEU A 42 4.40 -1.73 4.38
C LEU A 42 4.57 -0.67 3.28
N PHE A 43 4.09 0.55 3.52
CA PHE A 43 4.14 1.64 2.55
C PHE A 43 5.46 2.42 2.56
N TYR A 44 6.26 2.34 3.63
CA TYR A 44 7.53 3.07 3.70
C TYR A 44 8.50 2.72 2.57
N GLN A 45 8.51 1.47 2.11
CA GLN A 45 9.33 1.10 0.95
C GLN A 45 8.86 1.80 -0.33
N ALA A 46 7.54 1.95 -0.50
CA ALA A 46 6.98 2.67 -1.63
C ALA A 46 7.35 4.16 -1.58
N PHE A 47 7.32 4.77 -0.40
CA PHE A 47 7.64 6.18 -0.22
C PHE A 47 9.13 6.50 -0.36
N ASP A 48 10.00 5.60 0.11
CA ASP A 48 11.45 5.80 0.10
C ASP A 48 12.07 5.37 -1.25
N LYS A 49 11.75 4.16 -1.72
CA LYS A 49 12.39 3.54 -2.89
C LYS A 49 11.55 3.57 -4.15
N GLY A 50 10.26 3.92 -4.04
CA GLY A 50 9.31 3.83 -5.15
C GLY A 50 8.92 2.39 -5.50
N GLU A 51 9.06 1.43 -4.58
CA GLU A 51 8.70 0.04 -4.80
C GLU A 51 8.01 -0.58 -3.58
N MET A 52 7.13 -1.55 -3.80
CA MET A 52 6.45 -2.30 -2.74
C MET A 52 6.50 -3.80 -3.05
N ALA A 53 6.69 -4.63 -2.03
CA ALA A 53 6.58 -6.08 -2.15
C ALA A 53 5.17 -6.55 -1.78
N ASP A 54 4.59 -7.44 -2.57
CA ASP A 54 3.40 -8.18 -2.16
C ASP A 54 3.75 -9.35 -1.21
N GLY A 55 2.73 -10.12 -0.82
CA GLY A 55 2.89 -11.25 0.11
C GLY A 55 3.66 -12.45 -0.47
N GLU A 56 3.95 -12.42 -1.77
CA GLU A 56 4.74 -13.43 -2.48
C GLU A 56 6.17 -12.95 -2.75
N GLY A 57 6.52 -11.73 -2.30
CA GLY A 57 7.81 -11.11 -2.53
C GLY A 57 7.96 -10.50 -3.93
N ARG A 58 6.86 -10.35 -4.69
CA ARG A 58 6.91 -9.70 -6.00
C ARG A 58 7.04 -8.20 -5.81
N LEU A 59 8.03 -7.60 -6.47
CA LEU A 59 8.22 -6.15 -6.47
C LEU A 59 7.25 -5.46 -7.44
N ILE A 60 6.66 -4.38 -6.95
CA ILE A 60 5.67 -3.54 -7.63
C ILE A 60 6.23 -2.13 -7.73
N ASP A 61 6.36 -1.62 -8.96
CA ASP A 61 6.81 -0.25 -9.20
C ASP A 61 5.73 0.76 -8.80
N CYS A 62 6.08 1.67 -7.90
CA CYS A 62 5.23 2.72 -7.38
C CYS A 62 5.72 4.12 -7.78
N LYS A 63 6.74 4.25 -8.63
CA LYS A 63 7.36 5.56 -8.95
C LYS A 63 6.43 6.55 -9.65
N ASN A 64 5.40 6.04 -10.33
CA ASN A 64 4.39 6.87 -11.03
C ASN A 64 3.05 6.94 -10.26
N ILE A 65 3.06 6.54 -8.99
CA ILE A 65 1.90 6.61 -8.12
C ILE A 65 2.02 7.86 -7.25
N VAL A 66 0.96 8.67 -7.25
CA VAL A 66 0.82 9.77 -6.28
C VAL A 66 0.03 9.26 -5.09
N PHE A 67 0.66 9.21 -3.92
CA PHE A 67 0.00 8.84 -2.68
C PHE A 67 -0.57 10.09 -2.00
N PHE A 68 -1.88 10.09 -1.74
CA PHE A 68 -2.55 11.08 -0.90
C PHE A 68 -2.92 10.42 0.43
N LEU A 69 -2.43 10.99 1.53
CA LEU A 69 -2.76 10.55 2.88
C LEU A 69 -3.61 11.63 3.53
N THR A 70 -4.74 11.24 4.11
CA THR A 70 -5.58 12.15 4.93
C THR A 70 -5.46 11.76 6.39
N SER A 71 -5.58 12.74 7.27
CA SER A 71 -5.63 12.49 8.71
C SER A 71 -6.46 13.53 9.45
N ASN A 72 -7.19 13.09 10.47
CA ASN A 72 -7.97 13.96 11.34
C ASN A 72 -7.23 14.35 12.64
N LEU A 73 -5.98 13.94 12.86
CA LEU A 73 -5.23 14.25 14.10
C LEU A 73 -5.07 15.76 14.36
N GLY A 74 -5.06 16.57 13.30
CA GLY A 74 -4.94 18.03 13.38
C GLY A 74 -6.26 18.75 13.66
N TYR A 75 -7.39 18.04 13.75
CA TYR A 75 -8.69 18.63 14.03
C TYR A 75 -8.80 18.94 15.53
N GLN A 76 -8.35 20.13 15.91
CA GLN A 76 -8.66 20.72 17.20
C GLN A 76 -10.02 21.42 17.10
N VAL A 77 -10.96 21.04 17.96
CA VAL A 77 -12.23 21.75 18.16
C VAL A 77 -12.04 22.86 19.17
#